data_AF-A0A7M5XJK8-F1
#
_entry.id   AF-A0A7M5XJK8-F1
#
_cell.length_a   1.000
_cell.length_b   1.000
_cell.length_c   1.000
_cell.angle_alpha   90.00
_cell.angle_beta   90.00
_cell.angle_gamma   90.00
#
_symmetry.space_group_name_H-M   'P 1'
#
loop_
_entity.id
_entity.type
_entity.pdbx_description
1 polymer ?
#
loop_
_entity_poly.entity_id
_entity_poly.type
_entity_poly.pdbx_seq_one_letter_code
_entity_poly.pdbx_strand_id
1 'polypeptide(L)'
;NTQKEHVPTKITSQRFSQPWFTHECKRAARMKKRRYRRYKSTKDPKDWKRFQECSRMASKLYNKAKSIFIKNSVGGDKKKLFKYIKSKRRDIVGVAPLVDENGHLQSDDKVIAEILNKTYCSVFSKDDGKSPTINDKEGCQINQIIITRNGIVKLLNTWPNKSKRTRQCCITTTKRMLGTSCRCLRSAV
;
A
#
# COMPACT_ATOMS: atom_id res chain seq x y z
N ASN A 1 -5.08 26.00 -11.94
CA ASN A 1 -4.83 24.67 -11.30
C ASN A 1 -3.33 24.35 -11.30
N THR A 2 -2.54 25.14 -10.58
CA THR A 2 -1.04 25.10 -10.58
C THR A 2 -0.45 24.12 -9.57
N GLN A 3 -1.24 23.64 -8.60
CA GLN A 3 -0.76 22.74 -7.55
C GLN A 3 -0.34 21.35 -8.06
N LYS A 4 -0.83 20.89 -9.22
CA LYS A 4 -0.49 19.56 -9.76
C LYS A 4 0.90 19.49 -10.39
N GLU A 5 1.46 20.63 -10.84
CA GLU A 5 2.75 20.68 -11.54
C GLU A 5 3.94 20.69 -10.59
N HIS A 6 3.79 21.27 -9.40
CA HIS A 6 4.89 21.43 -8.44
C HIS A 6 4.92 20.39 -7.33
N VAL A 7 3.90 19.54 -7.22
CA VAL A 7 3.87 18.44 -6.23
C VAL A 7 4.52 17.20 -6.85
N PRO A 8 5.64 16.68 -6.28
CA PRO A 8 6.23 15.44 -6.73
C PRO A 8 5.25 14.28 -6.56
N THR A 9 4.67 13.81 -7.67
CA THR A 9 3.78 12.65 -7.66
C THR A 9 4.58 11.38 -7.97
N LYS A 10 4.32 10.33 -7.18
CA LYS A 10 4.94 9.02 -7.39
C LYS A 10 3.97 8.11 -8.12
N ILE A 11 4.29 7.76 -9.36
CA ILE A 11 3.58 6.71 -10.09
C ILE A 11 3.98 5.36 -9.48
N THR A 12 3.18 4.85 -8.55
CA THR A 12 3.33 3.49 -8.03
C THR A 12 2.73 2.52 -9.05
N SER A 13 3.46 1.47 -9.42
CA SER A 13 2.94 0.47 -10.35
C SER A 13 1.67 -0.17 -9.75
N GLN A 14 0.55 -0.08 -10.46
CA GLN A 14 -0.72 -0.71 -10.05
C GLN A 14 -0.69 -2.26 -10.05
N ARG A 15 0.46 -2.87 -10.39
CA ARG A 15 0.62 -4.33 -10.44
C ARG A 15 0.76 -4.90 -9.03
N PHE A 16 -0.29 -4.78 -8.23
CA PHE A 16 -0.40 -5.43 -6.94
C PHE A 16 -0.77 -6.90 -7.15
N SER A 17 0.24 -7.76 -7.22
CA SER A 17 0.06 -9.21 -7.14
C SER A 17 0.30 -9.66 -5.71
N GLN A 18 -0.62 -10.44 -5.18
CA GLN A 18 -0.45 -11.07 -3.87
C GLN A 18 0.73 -12.07 -3.91
N PRO A 19 1.58 -12.13 -2.87
CA PRO A 19 2.76 -12.99 -2.87
C PRO A 19 2.47 -14.49 -3.05
N TRP A 20 1.31 -14.96 -2.58
CA TRP A 20 0.88 -16.36 -2.69
C TRP A 20 0.22 -16.68 -4.05
N PHE A 21 -0.03 -15.68 -4.90
CA PHE A 21 -0.77 -15.86 -6.14
C PHE A 21 0.15 -16.33 -7.28
N THR A 22 0.27 -17.65 -7.42
CA THR A 22 1.18 -18.31 -8.37
C THR A 22 0.69 -18.24 -9.83
N HIS A 23 1.56 -18.65 -10.76
CA HIS A 23 1.20 -18.77 -12.18
C HIS A 23 0.02 -19.73 -12.42
N GLU A 24 -0.03 -20.83 -11.66
CA GLU A 24 -1.14 -21.79 -11.71
C GLU A 24 -2.46 -21.17 -11.30
N CYS A 25 -2.45 -20.38 -10.21
CA CYS A 25 -3.63 -19.61 -9.78
C CYS A 25 -4.10 -18.68 -10.90
N LYS A 26 -3.17 -18.01 -11.58
CA LYS A 26 -3.48 -17.14 -12.72
C LYS A 26 -4.09 -17.92 -13.89
N ARG A 27 -3.59 -19.11 -14.20
CA ARG A 27 -4.14 -20.00 -15.25
C ARG A 27 -5.56 -20.44 -14.89
N ALA A 28 -5.78 -20.89 -13.66
CA ALA A 28 -7.09 -21.28 -13.15
C ALA A 28 -8.10 -20.11 -13.19
N ALA A 29 -7.67 -18.90 -12.80
CA ALA A 29 -8.50 -17.70 -12.89
C ALA A 29 -8.93 -17.39 -14.33
N ARG A 30 -8.00 -17.48 -15.30
CA ARG A 30 -8.31 -17.28 -16.72
C ARG A 30 -9.25 -18.35 -17.25
N MET A 31 -9.05 -19.62 -16.88
CA MET A 31 -9.93 -20.71 -17.28
C MET A 31 -11.35 -20.52 -16.73
N LYS A 32 -11.48 -20.23 -15.43
CA LYS A 32 -12.76 -19.89 -14.80
C LYS A 32 -13.47 -18.74 -15.55
N LYS A 33 -12.74 -17.65 -15.85
CA LYS A 33 -13.28 -16.50 -16.60
C LYS A 33 -13.72 -16.88 -18.01
N ARG A 34 -12.95 -17.72 -18.72
CA ARG A 34 -13.28 -18.19 -20.07
C ARG A 34 -14.56 -19.04 -20.07
N ARG A 35 -14.71 -19.97 -19.11
CA ARG A 35 -15.91 -20.80 -18.98
C ARG A 35 -17.15 -19.98 -18.63
N TYR A 36 -17.01 -19.02 -17.72
CA TYR A 36 -18.10 -18.08 -17.40
C TYR A 36 -18.54 -17.26 -18.62
N ARG A 37 -17.58 -16.73 -19.39
CA ARG A 37 -17.89 -16.00 -20.64
C ARG A 37 -18.63 -16.86 -21.64
N ARG A 38 -18.25 -18.14 -21.77
CA ARG A 38 -18.94 -19.09 -22.64
C ARG A 38 -20.38 -19.29 -22.17
N TYR A 39 -20.59 -19.63 -20.90
CA TYR A 39 -21.92 -19.74 -20.31
C TYR A 39 -22.75 -18.46 -20.50
N LYS A 40 -22.16 -17.28 -20.32
CA LYS A 40 -22.86 -16.00 -20.53
C LYS A 40 -23.37 -15.84 -21.97
N SER A 41 -22.64 -16.39 -22.95
CA SER A 41 -23.00 -16.34 -24.37
C SER A 41 -24.00 -17.42 -24.77
N THR A 42 -23.86 -18.64 -24.26
CA THR A 42 -24.67 -19.80 -24.67
C THR A 42 -25.92 -19.98 -23.80
N LYS A 43 -25.86 -19.57 -22.53
CA LYS A 43 -26.82 -19.86 -21.45
C LYS A 43 -27.15 -21.36 -21.28
N ASP A 44 -26.30 -22.25 -21.79
CA ASP A 44 -26.47 -23.71 -21.71
C ASP A 44 -26.16 -24.23 -20.29
N PRO A 45 -27.05 -25.03 -19.67
CA PRO A 45 -26.78 -25.75 -18.42
C PRO A 45 -25.46 -26.56 -18.41
N LYS A 46 -25.03 -27.14 -19.53
CA LYS A 46 -23.77 -27.89 -19.62
C LYS A 46 -22.55 -26.98 -19.42
N ASP A 47 -22.58 -25.78 -19.99
CA ASP A 47 -21.51 -24.79 -19.81
C ASP A 47 -21.49 -24.21 -18.39
N TRP A 48 -22.67 -24.10 -17.76
CA TRP A 48 -22.77 -23.76 -16.34
C TRP A 48 -22.08 -24.80 -15.44
N LYS A 49 -22.38 -26.09 -15.66
CA LYS A 49 -21.75 -27.20 -14.92
C LYS A 49 -20.21 -27.18 -15.07
N ARG A 50 -19.71 -27.00 -16.30
CA ARG A 50 -18.27 -26.86 -16.57
C ARG A 50 -17.65 -25.65 -15.87
N PHE A 51 -18.36 -24.52 -15.80
CA PHE A 51 -17.90 -23.36 -15.03
C PHE A 51 -17.84 -23.66 -13.54
N GLN A 52 -18.85 -24.31 -12.96
CA GLN A 52 -18.87 -24.68 -11.54
C GLN A 52 -17.70 -25.62 -11.20
N GLU A 53 -17.44 -26.63 -12.02
CA GLU A 53 -16.29 -27.53 -11.87
C GLU A 53 -14.96 -26.77 -11.89
N CYS A 54 -14.77 -25.90 -12.88
CA CYS A 54 -13.58 -25.05 -12.97
C CYS A 54 -13.46 -24.09 -11.77
N SER A 55 -14.58 -23.56 -11.28
CA SER A 55 -14.61 -22.68 -10.10
C SER A 55 -14.19 -23.43 -8.84
N ARG A 56 -14.70 -24.66 -8.64
CA ARG A 56 -14.33 -25.52 -7.51
C ARG A 56 -12.84 -25.87 -7.54
N MET A 57 -12.32 -26.26 -8.70
CA MET A 57 -10.89 -26.54 -8.87
C MET A 57 -10.02 -25.31 -8.60
N ALA A 58 -10.42 -24.14 -9.11
CA ALA A 58 -9.71 -22.89 -8.88
C ALA A 58 -9.70 -22.53 -7.38
N SER A 59 -10.82 -22.65 -6.68
CA SER A 59 -10.89 -22.40 -5.23
C SER A 59 -9.98 -23.33 -4.44
N LYS A 60 -9.96 -24.63 -4.76
CA LYS A 60 -9.04 -25.60 -4.13
C LYS A 60 -7.58 -25.19 -4.35
N LEU A 61 -7.23 -24.79 -5.56
CA LEU A 61 -5.88 -24.36 -5.91
C LEU A 61 -5.48 -23.08 -5.15
N TYR A 62 -6.37 -22.09 -5.06
CA TYR A 62 -6.11 -20.86 -4.31
C TYR A 62 -5.90 -21.12 -2.83
N ASN A 63 -6.74 -21.96 -2.23
CA ASN A 63 -6.62 -22.33 -0.82
C ASN A 63 -5.32 -23.08 -0.56
N LYS A 64 -4.94 -24.02 -1.44
CA LYS A 64 -3.65 -24.73 -1.37
C LYS A 64 -2.47 -23.77 -1.45
N ALA A 65 -2.42 -22.91 -2.46
CA ALA A 65 -1.33 -21.94 -2.64
C ALA A 65 -1.21 -20.98 -1.45
N LYS A 66 -2.35 -20.51 -0.93
CA LYS A 66 -2.39 -19.64 0.24
C LYS A 66 -1.92 -20.35 1.51
N SER A 67 -2.35 -21.59 1.74
CA SER A 67 -1.93 -22.41 2.88
C SER A 67 -0.43 -22.66 2.88
N ILE A 68 0.13 -23.04 1.73
CA ILE A 68 1.59 -23.23 1.56
C ILE A 68 2.34 -21.94 1.86
N PHE A 69 1.87 -20.80 1.33
CA PHE A 69 2.49 -19.52 1.62
C PHE A 69 2.50 -19.18 3.11
N ILE A 70 1.38 -19.37 3.80
CA ILE A 70 1.30 -19.11 5.25
C ILE A 70 2.24 -20.03 6.01
N LYS A 71 2.20 -21.34 5.74
CA LYS A 71 3.08 -22.34 6.37
C LYS A 71 4.56 -21.96 6.22
N ASN A 72 4.98 -21.58 5.02
CA ASN A 72 6.36 -21.21 4.73
C ASN A 72 6.75 -19.84 5.34
N SER A 73 5.78 -18.96 5.58
CA SER A 73 6.06 -17.61 6.09
C SER A 73 6.11 -17.54 7.63
N VAL A 74 5.51 -18.49 8.35
CA VAL A 74 5.53 -18.53 9.83
C VAL A 74 6.92 -18.86 10.38
N GLY A 75 7.63 -19.80 9.76
CA GLY A 75 9.00 -20.19 10.14
C GLY A 75 10.12 -19.47 9.38
N GLY A 76 9.77 -18.63 8.39
CA GLY A 76 10.73 -17.98 7.49
C GLY A 76 10.64 -16.46 7.52
N ASP A 77 10.40 -15.85 6.36
CA ASP A 77 10.37 -14.39 6.17
C ASP A 77 9.19 -13.71 6.88
N LYS A 78 9.35 -13.41 8.18
CA LYS A 78 8.36 -12.67 9.00
C LYS A 78 7.87 -11.39 8.32
N LYS A 79 8.76 -10.67 7.61
CA LYS A 79 8.42 -9.46 6.85
C LYS A 79 7.34 -9.70 5.77
N LYS A 80 7.41 -10.82 5.04
CA LYS A 80 6.41 -11.17 4.01
C LYS A 80 5.07 -11.52 4.66
N LEU A 81 5.10 -12.22 5.78
CA LEU A 81 3.90 -12.54 6.56
C LEU A 81 3.20 -11.27 7.05
N PHE A 82 3.92 -10.37 7.73
CA PHE A 82 3.33 -9.13 8.25
C PHE A 82 2.86 -8.19 7.13
N LYS A 83 3.55 -8.14 5.99
CA LYS A 83 3.06 -7.41 4.81
C LYS A 83 1.73 -7.99 4.30
N TYR A 84 1.63 -9.32 4.25
CA TYR A 84 0.39 -9.99 3.87
C TYR A 84 -0.74 -9.73 4.89
N ILE A 85 -0.48 -9.83 6.20
CA ILE A 85 -1.43 -9.52 7.27
C ILE A 85 -1.91 -8.07 7.15
N LYS A 86 -1.00 -7.11 7.02
CA LYS A 86 -1.34 -5.69 6.81
C LYS A 86 -2.21 -5.48 5.57
N SER A 87 -1.97 -6.22 4.48
CA SER A 87 -2.82 -6.13 3.27
C SER A 87 -4.21 -6.74 3.44
N LYS A 88 -4.46 -7.48 4.53
CA LYS A 88 -5.74 -8.12 4.84
C LYS A 88 -6.49 -7.45 5.97
N ARG A 89 -5.79 -6.69 6.81
CA ARG A 89 -6.41 -5.80 7.79
C ARG A 89 -7.34 -4.85 7.05
N ARG A 90 -8.57 -4.78 7.55
CA ARG A 90 -9.58 -3.78 7.17
C ARG A 90 -9.78 -2.79 8.30
N ASP A 91 -8.80 -2.71 9.21
CA ASP A 91 -8.82 -1.76 10.31
C ASP A 91 -9.12 -0.39 9.70
N ILE A 92 -10.14 0.27 10.24
CA ILE A 92 -10.58 1.59 9.81
C ILE A 92 -9.34 2.47 9.96
N VAL A 93 -8.78 2.94 8.84
CA VAL A 93 -7.69 3.91 8.89
C VAL A 93 -8.34 5.25 9.25
N GLY A 94 -8.56 5.49 10.54
CA GLY A 94 -9.32 6.64 11.04
C GLY A 94 -9.61 6.55 12.53
N VAL A 95 -10.29 7.57 13.05
CA VAL A 95 -10.83 7.56 14.42
C VAL A 95 -11.99 6.57 14.47
N ALA A 96 -12.07 5.75 15.53
CA ALA A 96 -13.20 4.85 15.71
C ALA A 96 -14.51 5.67 15.90
N PRO A 97 -15.67 5.14 15.50
CA PRO A 97 -16.95 5.79 15.76
C PRO A 97 -17.08 6.17 17.24
N LEU A 98 -17.45 7.43 17.50
CA LEU A 98 -17.58 7.97 18.85
C LEU A 98 -19.06 8.07 19.25
N VAL A 99 -19.33 8.01 20.56
CA VAL A 99 -20.67 8.21 21.09
C VAL A 99 -20.83 9.67 21.47
N ASP A 100 -21.90 10.29 20.97
CA ASP A 100 -22.28 11.66 21.32
C ASP A 100 -22.88 11.72 22.74
N GLU A 101 -23.03 12.93 23.29
CA GLU A 101 -23.67 13.21 24.58
C GLU A 101 -25.10 12.65 24.66
N ASN A 102 -25.78 12.54 23.51
CA ASN A 102 -27.12 11.95 23.37
C ASN A 102 -27.12 10.40 23.32
N GLY A 103 -25.96 9.74 23.45
CA GLY A 103 -25.84 8.28 23.38
C GLY A 103 -25.83 7.69 21.97
N HIS A 104 -25.78 8.53 20.93
CA HIS A 104 -25.79 8.07 19.53
C HIS A 104 -24.37 7.79 19.00
N LEU A 105 -24.21 6.67 18.29
CA LEU A 105 -22.95 6.31 17.65
C LEU A 105 -22.75 7.10 16.34
N GLN A 106 -21.73 7.96 16.32
CA GLN A 106 -21.37 8.79 15.18
C GLN A 106 -20.21 8.18 14.40
N SER A 107 -20.41 8.03 13.09
CA SER A 107 -19.42 7.50 12.15
C SER A 107 -19.00 8.51 11.08
N ASP A 108 -19.58 9.71 11.08
CA ASP A 108 -19.18 10.81 10.20
C ASP A 108 -17.93 11.51 10.77
N ASP A 109 -16.87 11.58 9.96
CA ASP A 109 -15.58 12.18 10.33
C ASP A 109 -15.72 13.63 10.82
N LYS A 110 -16.65 14.41 10.25
CA LYS A 110 -16.86 15.80 10.69
C LYS A 110 -17.42 15.87 12.10
N VAL A 111 -18.45 15.07 12.36
CA VAL A 111 -19.12 15.03 13.67
C VAL A 111 -18.17 14.49 14.73
N ILE A 112 -17.38 13.47 14.40
CA ILE A 112 -16.32 12.94 15.28
C ILE A 112 -15.31 14.03 15.64
N ALA A 113 -14.88 14.84 14.67
CA ALA A 113 -13.92 15.92 14.92
C ALA A 113 -14.52 17.00 15.86
N GLU A 114 -15.79 17.34 15.70
CA GLU A 114 -16.49 18.29 16.58
C GLU A 114 -16.62 17.75 18.01
N ILE A 115 -16.97 16.47 18.18
CA ILE A 115 -17.03 15.81 19.50
C ILE A 115 -15.66 15.83 20.18
N LEU A 116 -14.60 15.50 19.43
CA LEU A 116 -13.23 15.56 19.95
C LEU A 116 -12.82 16.98 20.35
N ASN A 117 -13.19 17.99 19.55
CA ASN A 117 -12.89 19.37 19.88
C ASN A 117 -13.64 19.84 21.13
N LYS A 118 -14.92 19.51 21.26
CA LYS A 118 -15.73 19.82 22.46
C LYS A 118 -15.15 19.19 23.72
N THR A 119 -14.84 17.89 23.64
CA THR A 119 -14.22 17.18 24.78
C THR A 119 -12.86 17.77 25.14
N TYR A 120 -12.04 18.12 24.15
CA TYR A 120 -10.76 18.77 24.38
C TYR A 120 -10.94 20.13 25.07
N CYS A 121 -11.80 21.01 24.56
CA CYS A 121 -12.05 22.31 25.19
C CYS A 121 -12.60 22.20 26.61
N SER A 122 -13.52 21.26 26.85
CA SER A 122 -14.09 21.04 28.19
C SER A 122 -13.04 20.68 29.24
N VAL A 123 -12.07 19.84 28.85
CA VAL A 123 -11.01 19.35 29.75
C VAL A 123 -9.86 20.35 29.87
N PHE A 124 -9.46 20.96 28.76
CA PHE A 124 -8.19 21.72 28.67
C PHE A 124 -8.35 23.23 28.54
N SER A 125 -9.54 23.78 28.27
CA SER A 125 -9.73 25.25 28.17
C SER A 125 -10.03 25.93 29.50
N LYS A 126 -10.18 25.19 30.61
CA LYS A 126 -10.25 25.78 31.94
C LYS A 126 -8.83 26.15 32.37
N ASP A 127 -8.46 27.39 32.09
CA ASP A 127 -7.22 27.97 32.58
C ASP A 127 -7.42 28.43 34.03
N ASP A 128 -6.79 27.72 34.97
CA ASP A 128 -6.78 28.10 36.39
C ASP A 128 -5.89 29.35 36.64
N GLY A 129 -5.33 29.96 35.60
CA GLY A 129 -4.38 31.08 35.65
C GLY A 129 -3.03 30.69 36.26
N LYS A 130 -2.87 29.41 36.62
CA LYS A 130 -1.66 28.84 37.20
C LYS A 130 -0.89 28.17 36.08
N SER A 131 0.08 28.88 35.53
CA SER A 131 1.10 28.24 34.71
C SER A 131 1.81 27.19 35.57
N PRO A 132 2.00 25.95 35.08
CA PRO A 132 2.78 24.96 35.81
C PRO A 132 4.16 25.55 36.08
N THR A 133 4.66 25.41 37.30
CA THR A 133 6.03 25.80 37.63
C THR A 133 6.95 24.92 36.81
N ILE A 134 7.43 25.46 35.69
CA ILE A 134 8.47 24.82 34.90
C ILE A 134 9.70 24.93 35.78
N ASN A 135 10.02 23.85 36.48
CA ASN A 135 11.35 23.69 37.06
C ASN A 135 12.28 23.55 35.86
N ASP A 136 12.65 24.68 35.28
CA ASP A 136 13.76 24.75 34.36
C ASP A 136 14.96 24.23 35.15
N LYS A 137 15.21 22.92 35.05
CA LYS A 137 16.57 22.42 35.25
C LYS A 137 17.36 23.30 34.33
N GLU A 138 18.26 24.12 34.88
CA GLU A 138 19.15 24.99 34.12
C GLU A 138 19.58 24.21 32.88
N GLY A 139 18.95 24.54 31.75
CA GLY A 139 19.08 23.71 30.57
C GLY A 139 20.55 23.72 30.22
N CYS A 140 21.13 22.57 29.86
CA CYS A 140 22.49 22.55 29.35
C CYS A 140 22.60 23.62 28.27
N GLN A 141 23.36 24.68 28.56
CA GLN A 141 23.54 25.79 27.65
C GLN A 141 24.17 25.21 26.39
N ILE A 142 23.43 25.25 25.27
CA ILE A 142 23.96 24.72 24.02
C ILE A 142 25.16 25.59 23.67
N ASN A 143 26.35 24.98 23.69
CA ASN A 143 27.58 25.67 23.33
C ASN A 143 27.44 26.30 21.93
N GLN A 144 28.14 27.41 21.72
CA GLN A 144 28.14 28.14 20.45
C GLN A 144 28.36 27.19 19.26
N ILE A 145 27.40 27.16 18.33
CA ILE A 145 27.48 26.32 17.14
C ILE A 145 28.48 26.97 16.17
N ILE A 146 29.68 26.39 16.07
CA ILE A 146 30.71 26.84 15.14
C ILE A 146 30.47 26.19 13.78
N ILE A 147 30.02 26.98 12.80
CA ILE A 147 29.83 26.53 11.42
C ILE A 147 31.11 26.78 10.62
N THR A 148 31.93 25.74 10.45
CA THR A 148 33.18 25.84 9.69
C THR A 148 32.95 25.57 8.19
N ARG A 149 33.55 26.39 7.32
CA ARG A 149 33.51 26.23 5.85
C ARG A 149 33.88 24.81 5.40
N ASN A 150 34.94 24.25 5.98
CA ASN A 150 35.41 22.88 5.67
C ASN A 150 34.37 21.82 6.08
N GLY A 151 33.64 22.04 7.17
CA GLY A 151 32.56 21.17 7.61
C GLY A 151 31.39 21.17 6.63
N ILE A 152 31.01 22.34 6.10
CA ILE A 152 29.99 22.48 5.07
C ILE A 152 30.41 21.74 3.79
N VAL A 153 31.64 21.94 3.31
CA VAL A 153 32.16 21.26 2.11
C VAL A 153 32.16 19.74 2.30
N LYS A 154 32.57 19.25 3.48
CA LYS A 154 32.54 17.82 3.81
C LYS A 154 31.12 17.27 3.74
N LEU A 155 30.13 17.96 4.33
CA LEU A 155 28.72 17.57 4.30
C LEU A 155 28.15 17.56 2.88
N LEU A 156 28.45 18.57 2.06
CA LEU A 156 28.03 18.64 0.66
C LEU A 156 28.61 17.48 -0.16
N ASN A 157 29.88 17.12 0.06
CA ASN A 157 30.53 16.02 -0.64
C ASN A 157 30.03 14.63 -0.18
N THR A 158 29.68 14.48 1.09
CA THR A 158 29.10 13.22 1.62
C THR A 158 27.61 13.08 1.33
N TRP A 159 26.94 14.15 0.89
CA TRP A 159 25.52 14.09 0.61
C TRP A 159 25.26 13.21 -0.61
N PRO A 160 24.54 12.07 -0.47
CA PRO A 160 24.30 11.19 -1.61
C PRO A 160 23.47 11.94 -2.63
N ASN A 161 24.02 12.04 -3.85
CA ASN A 161 23.37 12.68 -4.99
C ASN A 161 22.15 11.85 -5.41
N LYS A 162 21.00 12.08 -4.74
CA LYS A 162 19.76 11.30 -4.89
C LYS A 162 19.12 11.41 -6.29
N SER A 163 19.69 12.20 -7.20
CA SER A 163 19.20 12.43 -8.55
C SER A 163 19.62 11.37 -9.58
N LYS A 164 20.65 10.55 -9.33
CA LYS A 164 21.04 9.49 -10.28
C LYS A 164 20.50 8.12 -9.87
N ARG A 165 19.18 7.96 -9.91
CA ARG A 165 18.59 6.63 -10.09
C ARG A 165 18.59 6.32 -11.58
N THR A 166 19.72 5.86 -12.09
CA THR A 166 19.82 5.30 -13.44
C THR A 166 18.71 4.27 -13.59
N ARG A 167 17.81 4.50 -14.55
CA ARG A 167 16.81 3.52 -14.96
C ARG A 167 17.58 2.34 -15.55
N GLN A 168 17.95 1.35 -14.73
CA GLN A 168 18.26 0.02 -15.27
C GLN A 168 16.92 -0.51 -15.79
N CYS A 169 16.67 -0.23 -17.07
CA CYS A 169 15.57 -0.83 -17.80
C CYS A 169 15.89 -2.33 -17.87
N CYS A 170 15.20 -3.13 -17.06
CA CYS A 170 15.20 -4.57 -17.21
C CYS A 170 14.39 -4.93 -18.47
N ILE A 171 14.93 -4.61 -19.64
CA ILE A 171 14.59 -5.37 -20.85
C ILE A 171 15.34 -6.68 -20.69
N THR A 172 14.57 -7.69 -20.28
CA THR A 172 14.96 -9.09 -20.25
C THR A 172 15.60 -9.48 -21.57
N THR A 173 16.90 -9.77 -21.55
CA THR A 173 17.57 -10.54 -22.60
C THR A 173 16.95 -11.94 -22.59
N THR A 174 15.89 -12.11 -23.36
CA THR A 174 15.39 -13.43 -23.74
C THR A 174 16.31 -13.94 -24.84
N LYS A 175 17.45 -14.52 -24.44
CA LYS A 175 18.19 -15.42 -25.33
C LYS A 175 17.47 -16.77 -25.27
N ARG A 176 16.40 -16.91 -26.05
CA ARG A 176 15.93 -18.22 -26.50
C ARG A 176 15.69 -18.11 -27.99
N MET A 177 16.46 -18.90 -28.72
CA MET A 177 16.25 -19.19 -30.13
C MET A 177 14.77 -19.42 -30.38
N LEU A 178 14.23 -18.69 -31.34
CA LEU A 178 13.60 -19.24 -32.55
C LEU A 178 13.16 -18.04 -33.37
N GLY A 179 13.60 -18.02 -34.63
CA GLY A 179 13.24 -16.99 -35.58
C GLY A 179 11.73 -16.86 -35.67
N THR A 180 11.25 -15.62 -35.71
CA THR A 180 10.43 -15.08 -36.80
C THR A 180 9.90 -13.70 -36.39
N SER A 181 9.86 -12.85 -37.40
CA SER A 181 9.47 -11.44 -37.42
C SER A 181 8.15 -11.12 -36.71
N CYS A 182 8.11 -9.97 -36.04
CA CYS A 182 6.87 -9.20 -35.92
C CYS A 182 7.19 -7.69 -35.90
N ARG A 183 7.01 -7.05 -37.06
CA ARG A 183 6.85 -5.60 -37.22
C ARG A 183 5.61 -5.14 -36.45
N CYS A 184 5.73 -4.03 -35.72
CA CYS A 184 4.65 -3.05 -35.58
C CYS A 184 5.28 -1.64 -35.51
N LEU A 185 5.12 -0.90 -36.59
CA LEU A 185 5.30 0.56 -36.70
C LEU A 185 4.20 1.30 -35.94
N ARG A 186 4.55 2.45 -35.37
CA ARG A 186 3.98 3.80 -35.60
C ARG A 186 4.49 4.72 -34.47
N SER A 187 5.44 5.61 -34.74
CA SER A 187 5.31 6.91 -35.43
C SER A 187 4.56 7.94 -34.59
N ALA A 188 5.30 8.98 -34.24
CA ALA A 188 4.87 10.20 -33.60
C ALA A 188 3.86 10.98 -34.45
N VAL A 189 2.87 11.58 -33.78
CA VAL A 189 2.54 13.02 -33.79
C VAL A 189 2.15 13.38 -32.36
#